data_AF-A0A4Y9Y545-F1
#
_entry.id   AF-A0A4Y9Y545-F1
#
_cell.length_a   1.000
_cell.length_b   1.000
_cell.length_c   1.000
_cell.angle_alpha   90.00
_cell.angle_beta   90.00
_cell.angle_gamma   90.00
#
_symmetry.space_group_name_H-M   'P 1'
#
loop_
_entity.id
_entity.type
_entity.pdbx_description
1 polymer ?
#
loop_
_entity_poly.entity_id
_entity_poly.type
_entity_poly.pdbx_seq_one_letter_code
_entity_poly.pdbx_strand_id
1 'polypeptide(L)'
;MLRAESDVETVEEAAVLECESWLSPRQSILHSIQQFKGTTPGTVFPARWGNRNAVLDPTHPALRTPHSQMTVTFSALTLRIVPKGLLYHPSIPVGPAPYNPKQDSGQVDVSVRVVMGANKFPSAVMRAKVASKIKNAMSLVVTRGAYVEENAEGKPKIEFREKDASRDWIRNGYTYVFHPPPELYRMPYQTLIPIVRKLLGTARYRGQKLEDLWPAEEHRARGLHPQTTSLAIDPHKSDRADKMTKGP
;
A
#
# COMPACT_ATOMS: atom_id res chain seq x y z
N MET A 1 19.89 19.30 18.12
CA MET A 1 18.51 18.79 17.90
C MET A 1 18.49 17.77 16.74
N LEU A 2 19.42 16.80 16.72
CA LEU A 2 19.69 15.90 15.56
C LEU A 2 19.63 14.40 15.92
N ARG A 3 18.97 14.03 17.03
CA ARG A 3 19.01 12.64 17.57
C ARG A 3 17.72 11.84 17.40
N ALA A 4 16.69 12.38 16.75
CA ALA A 4 15.38 11.71 16.65
C ALA A 4 15.10 11.09 15.26
N GLU A 5 15.94 11.36 14.25
CA GLU A 5 15.73 10.83 12.89
C GLU A 5 16.33 9.43 12.69
N SER A 6 17.35 9.04 13.48
CA SER A 6 18.01 7.73 13.35
C SER A 6 17.11 6.56 13.72
N ASP A 7 16.30 6.72 14.77
CA ASP A 7 15.56 5.60 15.36
C ASP A 7 14.32 5.24 14.53
N VAL A 8 13.74 6.20 13.81
CA VAL A 8 12.61 5.95 12.91
C VAL A 8 13.06 5.14 11.69
N GLU A 9 14.24 5.42 11.16
CA GLU A 9 14.76 4.74 9.98
C GLU A 9 15.09 3.26 10.28
N THR A 10 15.57 2.95 11.51
CA THR A 10 15.87 1.57 11.92
C THR A 10 14.61 0.71 12.06
N VAL A 11 13.53 1.27 12.61
CA VAL A 11 12.26 0.54 12.78
C VAL A 11 11.59 0.29 11.43
N GLU A 12 11.68 1.24 10.49
CA GLU A 12 11.16 1.04 9.14
C GLU A 12 11.99 0.04 8.33
N GLU A 13 13.31 0.03 8.50
CA GLU A 13 14.18 -0.94 7.85
C GLU A 13 13.94 -2.36 8.37
N ALA A 14 13.76 -2.53 9.69
CA ALA A 14 13.35 -3.79 10.29
C ALA A 14 11.96 -4.24 9.80
N ALA A 15 11.00 -3.32 9.68
CA ALA A 15 9.67 -3.63 9.14
C ALA A 15 9.71 -4.04 7.66
N VAL A 16 10.63 -3.49 6.86
CA VAL A 16 10.84 -3.90 5.46
C VAL A 16 11.43 -5.31 5.39
N LEU A 17 12.43 -5.62 6.22
CA LEU A 17 13.03 -6.95 6.31
C LEU A 17 12.04 -8.00 6.84
N GLU A 18 11.25 -7.66 7.85
CA GLU A 18 10.15 -8.52 8.30
C GLU A 18 9.12 -8.69 7.19
N CYS A 19 8.69 -7.66 6.47
CA CYS A 19 7.69 -7.82 5.39
C CYS A 19 8.11 -8.80 4.29
N GLU A 20 9.41 -8.98 4.06
CA GLU A 20 9.91 -9.95 3.08
C GLU A 20 9.65 -11.40 3.50
N SER A 21 9.62 -11.68 4.81
CA SER A 21 9.41 -13.04 5.32
C SER A 21 7.94 -13.50 5.27
N TRP A 22 7.00 -12.61 4.93
CA TRP A 22 5.55 -12.88 4.91
C TRP A 22 4.99 -13.12 3.51
N LEU A 23 5.83 -13.17 2.47
CA LEU A 23 5.38 -13.48 1.12
C LEU A 23 4.95 -14.95 1.05
N SER A 24 3.65 -15.16 0.76
CA SER A 24 3.04 -16.49 0.77
C SER A 24 3.62 -17.39 -0.34
N PRO A 25 3.98 -18.67 -0.08
CA PRO A 25 4.77 -19.50 -1.00
C PRO A 25 4.09 -19.91 -2.32
N ARG A 26 2.81 -19.58 -2.54
CA ARG A 26 2.04 -20.05 -3.70
C ARG A 26 1.08 -18.99 -4.20
N GLN A 27 1.56 -18.11 -5.08
CA GLN A 27 0.66 -17.27 -5.88
C GLN A 27 0.79 -17.65 -7.36
N SER A 28 -0.36 -17.72 -8.03
CA SER A 28 -0.47 -17.88 -9.48
C SER A 28 0.38 -16.83 -10.19
N ILE A 29 1.12 -17.23 -11.23
CA ILE A 29 1.97 -16.35 -12.05
C ILE A 29 1.21 -15.07 -12.39
N LEU A 30 1.69 -13.93 -11.90
CA LEU A 30 1.12 -12.63 -12.20
C LEU A 30 1.64 -12.18 -13.55
N HIS A 31 0.76 -12.19 -14.55
CA HIS A 31 1.17 -11.94 -15.92
C HIS A 31 1.30 -10.45 -16.21
N SER A 32 0.48 -9.61 -15.54
CA SER A 32 0.48 -8.17 -15.77
C SER A 32 -0.27 -7.40 -14.67
N ILE A 33 0.12 -6.14 -14.45
CA ILE A 33 -0.76 -5.14 -13.83
C ILE A 33 -1.76 -4.71 -14.90
N GLN A 34 -3.04 -5.01 -14.69
CA GLN A 34 -4.04 -4.98 -15.74
C GLN A 34 -4.09 -3.61 -16.41
N GLN A 35 -4.33 -2.55 -15.64
CA GLN A 35 -4.52 -1.21 -16.19
C GLN A 35 -4.23 -0.14 -15.13
N PHE A 36 -3.40 0.85 -15.48
CA PHE A 36 -3.22 2.06 -14.67
C PHE A 36 -4.22 3.17 -14.97
N LYS A 37 -5.13 2.95 -15.93
CA LYS A 37 -6.10 3.93 -16.42
C LYS A 37 -7.51 3.49 -16.03
N GLY A 38 -8.36 4.42 -15.60
CA GLY A 38 -9.77 4.14 -15.30
C GLY A 38 -10.04 3.44 -13.96
N THR A 39 -9.02 3.09 -13.18
CA THR A 39 -9.16 2.31 -11.93
C THR A 39 -9.37 3.15 -10.66
N THR A 40 -9.32 4.49 -10.80
CA THR A 40 -9.43 5.44 -9.69
C THR A 40 -10.84 6.05 -9.70
N PRO A 41 -11.72 5.73 -8.73
CA PRO A 41 -13.13 6.12 -8.77
C PRO A 41 -13.37 7.62 -8.51
N GLY A 42 -12.32 8.39 -8.22
CA GLY A 42 -12.39 9.82 -7.98
C GLY A 42 -11.07 10.55 -8.24
N THR A 43 -10.92 11.71 -7.60
CA THR A 43 -9.71 12.52 -7.66
C THR A 43 -8.99 12.57 -6.31
N VAL A 44 -7.67 12.55 -6.35
CA VAL A 44 -6.79 12.70 -5.17
C VAL A 44 -6.59 14.16 -4.76
N PHE A 45 -7.00 15.10 -5.63
CA PHE A 45 -6.94 16.53 -5.38
C PHE A 45 -8.32 17.07 -5.03
N PRO A 46 -8.53 17.69 -3.86
CA PRO A 46 -9.31 18.90 -3.85
C PRO A 46 -8.39 20.01 -4.38
N ALA A 47 -8.82 20.74 -5.41
CA ALA A 47 -8.13 21.98 -5.75
C ALA A 47 -8.28 22.93 -4.55
N ARG A 48 -7.26 22.97 -3.70
CA ARG A 48 -7.03 23.89 -2.57
C ARG A 48 -7.96 23.87 -1.35
N TRP A 49 -9.22 23.45 -1.38
CA TRP A 49 -10.12 23.56 -0.20
C TRP A 49 -11.22 22.47 -0.15
N GLY A 50 -10.81 21.21 -0.05
CA GLY A 50 -11.77 20.10 -0.03
C GLY A 50 -12.58 20.10 1.25
N ASN A 51 -13.89 20.31 1.14
CA ASN A 51 -14.84 19.97 2.20
C ASN A 51 -14.67 18.47 2.51
N ARG A 52 -14.48 18.09 3.77
CA ARG A 52 -14.40 16.67 4.17
C ARG A 52 -15.67 15.90 3.79
N ASN A 53 -16.79 16.61 3.60
CA ASN A 53 -18.05 16.04 3.13
C ASN A 53 -18.08 15.77 1.62
N ALA A 54 -17.04 16.16 0.87
CA ALA A 54 -16.94 15.96 -0.58
C ALA A 54 -16.12 14.72 -0.97
N VAL A 55 -15.71 13.90 0.00
CA VAL A 55 -15.11 12.59 -0.25
C VAL A 55 -16.17 11.57 -0.67
N LEU A 56 -15.76 10.48 -1.34
CA LEU A 56 -16.66 9.43 -1.82
C LEU A 56 -17.37 8.70 -0.67
N ASP A 57 -16.69 8.52 0.47
CA ASP A 57 -17.23 7.89 1.67
C ASP A 57 -16.93 8.75 2.91
N PRO A 58 -17.87 9.64 3.31
CA PRO A 58 -17.75 10.47 4.50
C PRO A 58 -17.72 9.70 5.82
N THR A 59 -18.05 8.41 5.82
CA THR A 59 -18.05 7.55 7.01
C THR A 59 -16.77 6.73 7.16
N HIS A 60 -15.87 6.79 6.17
CA HIS A 60 -14.66 6.00 6.14
C HIS A 60 -13.76 6.31 7.35
N PRO A 61 -13.31 5.30 8.13
CA PRO A 61 -12.55 5.51 9.36
C PRO A 61 -11.23 6.26 9.13
N ALA A 62 -10.59 6.02 7.99
CA ALA A 62 -9.39 6.74 7.54
C ALA A 62 -9.51 8.27 7.46
N LEU A 63 -10.72 8.86 7.49
CA LEU A 63 -10.87 10.33 7.56
C LEU A 63 -10.23 10.94 8.81
N ARG A 64 -10.09 10.15 9.87
CA ARG A 64 -9.47 10.54 11.14
C ARG A 64 -7.96 10.31 11.16
N THR A 65 -7.45 9.52 10.22
CA THR A 65 -6.05 9.18 10.13
C THR A 65 -5.22 10.38 9.63
N PRO A 66 -4.17 10.81 10.35
CA PRO A 66 -3.29 11.87 9.90
C PRO A 66 -2.62 11.57 8.56
N HIS A 67 -2.48 12.58 7.70
CA HIS A 67 -1.84 12.44 6.39
C HIS A 67 -0.41 11.89 6.46
N SER A 68 0.33 12.17 7.54
CA SER A 68 1.68 11.65 7.76
C SER A 68 1.71 10.13 7.85
N GLN A 69 0.70 9.51 8.44
CA GLN A 69 0.61 8.05 8.55
C GLN A 69 0.34 7.38 7.19
N MET A 70 -0.29 8.12 6.26
CA MET A 70 -0.55 7.67 4.89
C MET A 70 0.59 7.97 3.90
N THR A 71 1.60 8.71 4.32
CA THR A 71 2.66 9.22 3.43
C THR A 71 4.00 8.60 3.79
N VAL A 72 4.60 7.91 2.84
CA VAL A 72 5.94 7.34 2.92
C VAL A 72 6.86 8.13 2.02
N THR A 73 7.99 8.58 2.55
CA THR A 73 9.04 9.23 1.76
C THR A 73 10.30 8.43 1.89
N PHE A 74 10.93 8.12 0.76
CA PHE A 74 12.23 7.46 0.75
C PHE A 74 13.11 8.12 -0.31
N SER A 75 14.32 8.51 0.08
CA SER A 75 15.14 9.45 -0.69
C SER A 75 14.30 10.70 -1.03
N ALA A 76 14.23 11.10 -2.30
CA ALA A 76 13.42 12.23 -2.77
C ALA A 76 12.06 11.82 -3.37
N LEU A 77 11.74 10.52 -3.41
CA LEU A 77 10.46 10.04 -3.93
C LEU A 77 9.47 9.85 -2.78
N THR A 78 8.31 10.51 -2.88
CA THR A 78 7.23 10.36 -1.91
C THR A 78 6.09 9.55 -2.52
N LEU A 79 5.61 8.56 -1.76
CA LEU A 79 4.43 7.77 -2.05
C LEU A 79 3.40 8.00 -0.94
N ARG A 80 2.19 8.38 -1.32
CA ARG A 80 1.05 8.41 -0.42
C ARG A 80 0.04 7.34 -0.80
N ILE A 81 -0.43 6.58 0.18
CA ILE A 81 -1.52 5.62 0.02
C ILE A 81 -2.82 6.23 0.51
N VAL A 82 -3.83 6.26 -0.36
CA VAL A 82 -5.13 6.88 -0.05
C VAL A 82 -6.23 5.84 -0.27
N PRO A 83 -7.01 5.48 0.76
CA PRO A 83 -8.18 4.61 0.55
C PRO A 83 -9.11 5.22 -0.49
N LYS A 84 -9.67 4.39 -1.38
CA LYS A 84 -10.52 4.84 -2.49
C LYS A 84 -11.75 5.62 -1.96
N GLY A 85 -12.27 5.29 -0.77
CA GLY A 85 -13.35 6.05 -0.11
C GLY A 85 -12.98 7.49 0.27
N LEU A 86 -11.69 7.79 0.46
CA LEU A 86 -11.22 9.15 0.75
C LEU A 86 -10.95 10.01 -0.50
N LEU A 87 -11.13 9.45 -1.70
CA LEU A 87 -11.03 10.23 -2.92
C LEU A 87 -12.21 11.21 -2.99
N TYR A 88 -12.05 12.30 -3.73
CA TYR A 88 -13.10 13.29 -3.92
C TYR A 88 -13.93 12.98 -5.17
N HIS A 89 -15.19 13.39 -5.14
CA HIS A 89 -16.01 13.45 -6.34
C HIS A 89 -15.36 14.42 -7.35
N PRO A 90 -15.13 13.99 -8.61
CA PRO A 90 -14.64 14.91 -9.62
C PRO A 90 -15.75 15.93 -9.94
N SER A 91 -15.39 17.21 -10.04
CA SER A 91 -16.34 18.29 -10.37
C SER A 91 -16.99 18.10 -11.74
N ILE A 92 -16.26 17.44 -12.65
CA ILE A 92 -16.76 16.97 -13.94
C ILE A 92 -16.87 15.46 -13.83
N PRO A 93 -18.07 14.86 -13.91
CA PRO A 93 -18.22 13.42 -13.89
C PRO A 93 -17.41 12.86 -15.05
N VAL A 94 -16.38 12.08 -14.73
CA VAL A 94 -15.72 11.25 -15.73
C VAL A 94 -16.81 10.26 -16.15
N GLY A 95 -17.13 10.19 -17.45
CA GLY A 95 -18.15 9.28 -17.95
C GLY A 95 -17.96 7.86 -17.41
N PRO A 96 -19.02 7.02 -17.41
CA PRO A 96 -18.94 5.67 -16.85
C PRO A 96 -17.64 5.02 -17.30
N ALA A 97 -16.86 4.52 -16.33
CA ALA A 97 -15.56 3.93 -16.63
C ALA A 97 -15.80 2.96 -17.80
N PRO A 98 -15.18 3.18 -18.98
CA PRO A 98 -15.61 2.53 -20.22
C PRO A 98 -15.35 1.02 -20.24
N TYR A 99 -15.01 0.43 -19.09
CA TYR A 99 -14.58 -0.93 -18.96
C TYR A 99 -14.86 -1.43 -17.54
N ASN A 100 -15.72 -2.44 -17.41
CA ASN A 100 -15.60 -3.39 -16.32
C ASN A 100 -14.48 -4.36 -16.73
N PRO A 101 -13.23 -4.20 -16.24
CA PRO A 101 -12.23 -5.21 -16.51
C PRO A 101 -12.77 -6.53 -15.99
N LYS A 102 -12.96 -7.50 -16.88
CA LYS A 102 -13.10 -8.88 -16.44
C LYS A 102 -11.88 -9.16 -15.58
N GLN A 103 -12.09 -9.48 -14.31
CA GLN A 103 -11.01 -9.83 -13.40
C GLN A 103 -10.48 -11.18 -13.86
N ASP A 104 -9.51 -11.17 -14.76
CA ASP A 104 -8.81 -12.39 -15.15
C ASP A 104 -7.95 -12.83 -13.96
N SER A 105 -7.94 -14.14 -13.70
CA SER A 105 -7.34 -14.75 -12.50
C SER A 105 -5.82 -14.52 -12.34
N GLY A 106 -5.13 -13.85 -13.27
CA GLY A 106 -3.70 -13.53 -13.23
C GLY A 106 -3.34 -12.03 -13.18
N GLN A 107 -4.32 -11.14 -13.02
CA GLN A 107 -4.13 -9.70 -13.09
C GLN A 107 -4.32 -9.00 -11.72
N VAL A 108 -3.71 -7.83 -11.54
CA VAL A 108 -3.83 -7.00 -10.33
C VAL A 108 -4.43 -5.65 -10.72
N ASP A 109 -5.55 -5.27 -10.09
CA ASP A 109 -6.11 -3.92 -10.21
C ASP A 109 -5.30 -2.96 -9.33
N VAL A 110 -4.73 -1.91 -9.93
CA VAL A 110 -4.01 -0.90 -9.18
C VAL A 110 -4.43 0.50 -9.61
N SER A 111 -4.81 1.31 -8.63
CA SER A 111 -5.04 2.73 -8.81
C SER A 111 -3.75 3.49 -8.53
N VAL A 112 -3.10 4.00 -9.58
CA VAL A 112 -1.87 4.80 -9.47
C VAL A 112 -2.05 6.18 -10.06
N ARG A 113 -1.69 7.20 -9.29
CA ARG A 113 -1.59 8.59 -9.71
C ARG A 113 -0.16 9.08 -9.53
N VAL A 114 0.31 9.88 -10.48
CA VAL A 114 1.62 10.55 -10.39
C VAL A 114 1.37 12.05 -10.47
N VAL A 115 1.65 12.75 -9.38
CA VAL A 115 1.38 14.17 -9.19
C VAL A 115 2.66 14.96 -9.44
N MET A 116 2.65 15.79 -10.47
CA MET A 116 3.79 16.61 -10.87
C MET A 116 3.33 18.06 -11.10
N GLY A 117 3.93 19.00 -10.37
CA GLY A 117 3.67 20.42 -10.58
C GLY A 117 4.33 20.92 -11.87
N ALA A 118 3.64 21.80 -12.60
CA ALA A 118 4.15 22.37 -13.86
C ALA A 118 5.48 23.11 -13.67
N ASN A 119 5.70 23.74 -12.51
CA ASN A 119 6.94 24.47 -12.19
C ASN A 119 8.16 23.54 -12.15
N LYS A 120 8.01 22.33 -11.60
CA LYS A 120 9.09 21.32 -11.51
C LYS A 120 9.20 20.49 -12.78
N PHE A 121 8.07 20.32 -13.50
CA PHE A 121 8.00 19.53 -14.71
C PHE A 121 7.29 20.30 -15.83
N PRO A 122 7.99 21.22 -16.53
CA PRO A 122 7.35 22.12 -17.49
C PRO A 122 6.79 21.37 -18.72
N SER A 123 7.54 20.39 -19.23
CA SER A 123 7.15 19.64 -20.41
C SER A 123 6.17 18.51 -20.10
N ALA A 124 5.07 18.45 -20.86
CA ALA A 124 4.12 17.33 -20.81
C ALA A 124 4.78 15.99 -21.13
N VAL A 125 5.73 15.98 -22.07
CA VAL A 125 6.51 14.79 -22.44
C VAL A 125 7.36 14.32 -21.26
N MET A 126 7.98 15.26 -20.53
CA MET A 126 8.76 14.95 -19.33
C MET A 126 7.88 14.31 -18.25
N ARG A 127 6.70 14.91 -17.98
CA ARG A 127 5.71 14.35 -17.04
C ARG A 127 5.27 12.94 -17.45
N ALA A 128 4.93 12.74 -18.72
CA ALA A 128 4.54 11.43 -19.24
C ALA A 128 5.65 10.38 -19.05
N LYS A 129 6.90 10.74 -19.39
CA LYS A 129 8.06 9.84 -19.22
C LYS A 129 8.29 9.46 -17.76
N VAL A 130 8.24 10.42 -16.84
CA VAL A 130 8.39 10.19 -15.38
C VAL A 130 7.27 9.27 -14.87
N ALA A 131 6.02 9.55 -15.25
CA ALA A 131 4.88 8.73 -14.85
C ALA A 131 4.98 7.29 -15.36
N SER A 132 5.34 7.11 -16.64
CA SER A 132 5.56 5.77 -17.22
C SER A 132 6.69 5.03 -16.53
N LYS A 133 7.78 5.72 -16.19
CA LYS A 133 8.94 5.12 -15.53
C LYS A 133 8.61 4.58 -14.13
N ILE A 134 7.86 5.34 -13.33
CA ILE A 134 7.38 4.88 -12.02
C ILE A 134 6.45 3.68 -12.16
N LYS A 135 5.48 3.76 -13.08
CA LYS A 135 4.53 2.67 -13.33
C LYS A 135 5.23 1.39 -13.79
N ASN A 136 6.25 1.52 -14.65
CA ASN A 136 7.06 0.40 -15.10
C ASN A 136 7.89 -0.20 -13.95
N ALA A 137 8.57 0.62 -13.15
CA ALA A 137 9.31 0.13 -11.99
C ALA A 137 8.40 -0.60 -10.99
N MET A 138 7.23 -0.03 -10.71
CA MET A 138 6.21 -0.66 -9.87
C MET A 138 5.73 -1.99 -10.45
N SER A 139 5.49 -2.04 -11.77
CA SER A 139 5.11 -3.27 -12.47
C SER A 139 6.19 -4.33 -12.36
N LEU A 140 7.47 -3.97 -12.56
CA LEU A 140 8.59 -4.90 -12.43
C LEU A 140 8.69 -5.48 -11.02
N VAL A 141 8.52 -4.66 -9.98
CA VAL A 141 8.53 -5.12 -8.60
C VAL A 141 7.36 -6.07 -8.32
N VAL A 142 6.13 -5.65 -8.63
CA VAL A 142 4.92 -6.39 -8.25
C VAL A 142 4.78 -7.70 -9.04
N THR A 143 5.02 -7.67 -10.35
CA THR A 143 4.74 -8.82 -11.23
C THR A 143 5.91 -9.75 -11.44
N ARG A 144 7.15 -9.27 -11.28
CA ARG A 144 8.37 -10.06 -11.55
C ARG A 144 9.31 -10.16 -10.37
N GLY A 145 8.95 -9.58 -9.21
CA GLY A 145 9.82 -9.58 -8.04
C GLY A 145 11.18 -8.94 -8.34
N ALA A 146 11.19 -7.82 -9.08
CA ALA A 146 12.42 -7.18 -9.49
C ALA A 146 13.23 -6.67 -8.28
N TYR A 147 14.49 -7.06 -8.24
CA TYR A 147 15.48 -6.68 -7.24
C TYR A 147 16.78 -6.22 -7.94
N VAL A 148 17.69 -5.60 -7.20
CA VAL A 148 18.98 -5.15 -7.75
C VAL A 148 20.11 -5.75 -6.92
N GLU A 149 20.98 -6.51 -7.57
CA GLU A 149 22.19 -7.09 -6.99
C GLU A 149 23.43 -6.59 -7.71
N GLU A 150 24.58 -6.67 -7.04
CA GLU A 150 25.87 -6.47 -7.69
C GLU A 150 26.26 -7.76 -8.41
N ASN A 151 26.60 -7.66 -9.70
CA ASN A 151 27.14 -8.79 -10.43
C ASN A 151 28.59 -9.11 -10.01
N ALA A 152 29.18 -10.16 -10.57
CA ALA A 152 30.59 -10.51 -10.32
C ALA A 152 31.60 -9.39 -10.67
N GLU A 153 31.19 -8.39 -11.45
CA GLU A 153 32.00 -7.22 -11.83
C GLU A 153 31.75 -6.00 -10.92
N GLY A 154 30.93 -6.13 -9.87
CA GLY A 154 30.54 -5.02 -8.98
C GLY A 154 29.59 -4.00 -9.62
N LYS A 155 28.96 -4.33 -10.75
CA LYS A 155 27.98 -3.46 -11.43
C LYS A 155 26.56 -3.83 -11.00
N PRO A 156 25.67 -2.83 -10.79
CA PRO A 156 24.30 -3.09 -10.40
C PRO A 156 23.53 -3.72 -11.57
N LYS A 157 22.95 -4.89 -11.33
CA LYS A 157 22.16 -5.67 -12.27
C LYS A 157 20.78 -5.94 -11.68
N ILE A 158 19.76 -5.80 -12.52
CA ILE A 158 18.39 -6.12 -12.12
C ILE A 158 18.21 -7.64 -12.22
N GLU A 159 17.79 -8.27 -11.13
CA GLU A 159 17.48 -9.69 -11.04
C GLU A 159 15.99 -9.88 -10.71
N PHE A 160 15.37 -10.89 -11.30
CA PHE A 160 13.95 -11.18 -11.10
C PHE A 160 13.80 -12.40 -10.22
N ARG A 161 13.20 -12.22 -9.05
CA ARG A 161 12.94 -13.29 -8.09
C ARG A 161 11.44 -13.58 -8.11
N GLU A 162 11.02 -14.60 -8.85
CA GLU A 162 9.58 -14.91 -9.01
C GLU A 162 8.87 -15.17 -7.67
N LYS A 163 9.58 -15.69 -6.66
CA LYS A 163 9.07 -15.84 -5.28
C LYS A 163 8.68 -14.51 -4.62
N ASP A 164 9.29 -13.41 -5.06
CA ASP A 164 9.01 -12.08 -4.55
C ASP A 164 7.89 -11.40 -5.36
N ALA A 165 7.46 -11.98 -6.49
CA ALA A 165 6.31 -11.48 -7.25
C ALA A 165 5.02 -11.85 -6.54
N SER A 166 4.25 -10.84 -6.12
CA SER A 166 3.05 -11.05 -5.32
C SER A 166 2.03 -9.94 -5.49
N ARG A 167 0.75 -10.30 -5.40
CA ARG A 167 -0.33 -9.30 -5.33
C ARG A 167 -0.25 -8.49 -4.06
N ASP A 168 0.37 -9.04 -3.02
CA ASP A 168 0.38 -8.48 -1.68
C ASP A 168 1.20 -7.19 -1.58
N TRP A 169 2.07 -6.93 -2.57
CA TRP A 169 2.74 -5.62 -2.72
C TRP A 169 1.75 -4.46 -2.85
N ILE A 170 0.53 -4.75 -3.35
CA ILE A 170 -0.49 -3.76 -3.60
C ILE A 170 -1.77 -4.14 -2.86
N ARG A 171 -2.22 -3.26 -1.97
CA ARG A 171 -3.54 -3.36 -1.35
C ARG A 171 -4.67 -2.93 -2.30
N ASN A 172 -5.66 -3.81 -2.40
CA ASN A 172 -6.95 -3.48 -3.00
C ASN A 172 -7.66 -2.38 -2.20
N GLY A 173 -8.43 -1.53 -2.88
CA GLY A 173 -9.13 -0.43 -2.22
C GLY A 173 -8.26 0.81 -1.94
N TYR A 174 -6.99 0.84 -2.37
CA TYR A 174 -6.12 2.01 -2.24
C TYR A 174 -5.74 2.62 -3.59
N THR A 175 -5.45 3.92 -3.55
CA THR A 175 -4.82 4.71 -4.60
C THR A 175 -3.41 5.11 -4.16
N TYR A 176 -2.42 4.76 -4.98
CA TYR A 176 -1.01 5.06 -4.79
C TYR A 176 -0.69 6.37 -5.50
N VAL A 177 -0.34 7.40 -4.74
CA VAL A 177 -0.06 8.75 -5.23
C VAL A 177 1.42 9.06 -5.10
N PHE A 178 2.12 9.05 -6.22
CA PHE A 178 3.55 9.38 -6.27
C PHE A 178 3.76 10.88 -6.48
N HIS A 179 4.69 11.45 -5.72
CA HIS A 179 5.22 12.80 -5.90
C HIS A 179 6.72 12.69 -6.24
N PRO A 180 7.07 12.62 -7.53
CA PRO A 180 8.46 12.42 -7.94
C PRO A 180 9.29 13.70 -7.89
N PRO A 181 10.60 13.56 -7.65
CA PRO A 181 11.57 14.63 -7.83
C PRO A 181 12.01 14.71 -9.31
N PRO A 182 12.43 15.88 -9.83
CA PRO A 182 12.85 16.04 -11.24
C PRO A 182 13.95 15.08 -11.70
N GLU A 183 14.85 14.71 -10.79
CA GLU A 183 15.98 13.81 -10.98
C GLU A 183 15.52 12.42 -11.45
N LEU A 184 14.30 12.02 -11.11
CA LEU A 184 13.72 10.74 -11.52
C LEU A 184 13.64 10.60 -13.04
N TYR A 185 13.55 11.70 -13.79
CA TYR A 185 13.59 11.68 -15.25
C TYR A 185 14.83 10.96 -15.78
N ARG A 186 16.00 11.18 -15.17
CA ARG A 186 17.29 10.60 -15.58
C ARG A 186 17.73 9.39 -14.76
N MET A 187 17.08 9.11 -13.62
CA MET A 187 17.44 8.02 -12.71
C MET A 187 17.36 6.62 -13.37
N PRO A 188 18.42 5.80 -13.37
CA PRO A 188 18.36 4.45 -13.96
C PRO A 188 17.43 3.52 -13.14
N TYR A 189 16.92 2.46 -13.76
CA TYR A 189 16.03 1.50 -13.05
C TYR A 189 16.73 0.78 -11.91
N GLN A 190 18.04 0.58 -12.02
CA GLN A 190 18.92 0.03 -10.98
C GLN A 190 18.83 0.85 -9.68
N THR A 191 18.60 2.17 -9.78
CA THR A 191 18.42 3.04 -8.60
C THR A 191 16.94 3.14 -8.22
N LEU A 192 16.03 3.20 -9.20
CA LEU A 192 14.61 3.41 -8.95
C LEU A 192 13.91 2.18 -8.34
N ILE A 193 14.27 0.96 -8.75
CA ILE A 193 13.62 -0.28 -8.30
C ILE A 193 13.76 -0.45 -6.77
N PRO A 194 14.96 -0.34 -6.15
CA PRO A 194 15.10 -0.42 -4.70
C PRO A 194 14.26 0.63 -3.96
N ILE A 195 14.20 1.87 -4.47
CA ILE A 195 13.40 2.95 -3.89
C ILE A 195 11.91 2.59 -3.93
N VAL A 196 11.41 2.15 -5.09
CA VAL A 196 10.00 1.75 -5.24
C VAL A 196 9.67 0.57 -4.34
N ARG A 197 10.56 -0.42 -4.23
CA ARG A 197 10.35 -1.60 -3.38
C ARG A 197 10.23 -1.21 -1.90
N LYS A 198 11.14 -0.38 -1.39
CA LYS A 198 11.08 0.13 -0.01
C LYS A 198 9.82 0.95 0.25
N LEU A 199 9.43 1.82 -0.70
CA LEU A 199 8.18 2.59 -0.60
C LEU A 199 6.95 1.68 -0.55
N LEU A 200 6.85 0.68 -1.42
CA LEU A 200 5.70 -0.24 -1.45
C LEU A 200 5.65 -1.12 -0.19
N GLY A 201 6.79 -1.65 0.27
CA GLY A 201 6.86 -2.45 1.50
C GLY A 201 6.39 -1.65 2.72
N THR A 202 6.93 -0.44 2.88
CA THR A 202 6.55 0.45 3.99
C THR A 202 5.08 0.86 3.89
N ALA A 203 4.60 1.18 2.69
CA ALA A 203 3.20 1.53 2.45
C ALA A 203 2.27 0.35 2.77
N ARG A 204 2.63 -0.88 2.37
CA ARG A 204 1.87 -2.09 2.69
C ARG A 204 1.76 -2.30 4.20
N TYR A 205 2.87 -2.19 4.92
CA TYR A 205 2.93 -2.32 6.38
C TYR A 205 2.03 -1.27 7.06
N ARG A 206 2.21 0.00 6.71
CA ARG A 206 1.40 1.10 7.27
C ARG A 206 -0.09 0.93 6.93
N GLY A 207 -0.41 0.52 5.71
CA GLY A 207 -1.78 0.22 5.30
C GLY A 207 -2.42 -0.90 6.13
N GLN A 208 -1.69 -1.99 6.40
CA GLN A 208 -2.17 -3.07 7.28
C GLN A 208 -2.48 -2.54 8.66
N LYS A 209 -1.53 -1.82 9.25
CA LYS A 209 -1.66 -1.29 10.60
C LYS A 209 -2.86 -0.34 10.71
N LEU A 210 -3.14 0.44 9.68
CA LEU A 210 -4.32 1.31 9.65
C LEU A 210 -5.61 0.49 9.58
N GLU A 211 -5.67 -0.52 8.71
CA GLU A 211 -6.83 -1.42 8.61
C GLU A 211 -7.10 -2.17 9.92
N ASP A 212 -6.06 -2.60 10.63
CA ASP A 212 -6.22 -3.31 11.91
C ASP A 212 -6.79 -2.38 13.01
N LEU A 213 -6.51 -1.07 12.93
CA LEU A 213 -6.98 -0.07 13.90
C LEU A 213 -8.42 0.38 13.64
N TRP A 214 -8.89 0.35 12.40
CA TRP A 214 -10.20 0.90 12.03
C TRP A 214 -11.42 0.20 12.66
N PRO A 215 -11.48 -1.14 12.79
CA PRO A 215 -12.59 -1.80 13.48
C PRO A 215 -12.78 -1.28 14.91
N ALA A 216 -11.68 -1.09 15.65
CA ALA A 216 -11.73 -0.58 17.02
C ALA A 216 -12.25 0.87 17.08
N GLU A 217 -11.91 1.71 16.10
CA GLU A 217 -12.42 3.08 16.01
C GLU A 217 -13.89 3.13 15.59
N GLU A 218 -14.33 2.22 14.74
CA GLU A 218 -15.72 2.12 14.30
C GLU A 218 -16.64 1.69 15.45
N HIS A 219 -16.23 0.70 16.25
CA HIS A 219 -16.94 0.32 17.47
C HIS A 219 -17.06 1.48 18.46
N ARG A 220 -15.96 2.23 18.70
CA ARG A 220 -15.97 3.43 19.54
C ARG A 220 -16.91 4.52 18.99
N ALA A 221 -16.90 4.75 17.68
CA ALA A 221 -17.72 5.79 17.04
C ALA A 221 -19.22 5.49 17.12
N ARG A 222 -19.61 4.21 17.10
CA ARG A 222 -21.01 3.79 17.21
C ARG A 222 -21.52 3.74 18.66
N GLY A 223 -20.71 4.12 19.65
CA GLY A 223 -21.05 3.98 21.07
C GLY A 223 -21.23 2.53 21.53
N LEU A 224 -20.89 1.57 20.67
CA LEU A 224 -20.83 0.15 21.00
C LEU A 224 -19.50 -0.05 21.72
N HIS A 225 -19.52 0.14 23.03
CA HIS A 225 -18.40 -0.25 23.87
C HIS A 225 -18.04 -1.69 23.49
N PRO A 226 -16.77 -2.01 23.17
CA PRO A 226 -16.39 -3.39 22.99
C PRO A 226 -16.79 -4.08 24.28
N GLN A 227 -17.82 -4.93 24.20
CA GLN A 227 -18.11 -5.93 25.22
C GLN A 227 -16.77 -6.62 25.35
N THR A 228 -16.05 -6.27 26.41
CA THR A 228 -14.81 -6.95 26.73
C THR A 228 -15.31 -8.35 26.97
N THR A 229 -15.10 -9.24 25.99
CA THR A 229 -15.24 -10.67 26.17
C THR A 229 -14.13 -11.03 27.14
N SER A 230 -14.29 -10.58 28.37
CA SER A 230 -13.74 -11.18 29.56
C SER A 230 -14.21 -12.60 29.42
N LEU A 231 -13.30 -13.43 28.91
CA LEU A 231 -13.20 -14.82 29.26
C LEU A 231 -13.23 -14.84 30.79
N ALA A 232 -14.44 -14.80 31.34
CA ALA A 232 -14.73 -15.38 32.62
C ALA A 232 -14.37 -16.85 32.42
N ILE A 233 -13.10 -17.15 32.69
CA ILE A 233 -12.66 -18.47 33.05
C ILE A 233 -13.53 -18.79 34.26
N ASP A 234 -14.64 -19.50 34.02
CA ASP A 234 -15.44 -20.11 35.06
C ASP A 234 -14.47 -20.96 35.88
N PRO A 235 -14.13 -20.60 37.13
CA PRO A 235 -13.23 -21.39 37.95
C PRO A 235 -13.92 -22.64 38.51
N HIS A 236 -15.13 -22.98 38.05
CA HIS A 236 -16.03 -23.91 38.72
C HIS A 236 -16.17 -25.30 38.06
N LYS A 237 -15.15 -25.75 37.32
CA LYS A 237 -15.13 -27.12 36.77
C LYS A 237 -13.88 -27.92 37.18
N SER A 238 -13.47 -27.81 38.45
CA SER A 238 -12.90 -28.95 39.18
C SER A 238 -14.03 -29.68 39.89
N ASP A 239 -13.94 -31.00 40.01
CA ASP A 239 -14.83 -31.90 40.76
C ASP A 239 -16.02 -32.51 40.01
N ARG A 240 -15.73 -33.52 39.17
CA ARG A 240 -16.49 -34.78 38.95
C ARG A 240 -15.90 -35.47 37.72
N ALA A 241 -15.46 -36.72 37.72
CA ALA A 241 -15.69 -37.81 38.63
C ALA A 241 -14.51 -38.80 38.55
N ASP A 242 -13.91 -39.02 39.70
CA ASP A 242 -13.39 -40.32 40.11
C ASP A 242 -14.59 -41.24 40.33
N LYS A 243 -14.69 -42.37 39.61
CA LYS A 243 -15.37 -43.61 40.05
C LYS A 243 -15.41 -44.65 38.94
N MET A 244 -14.75 -45.79 39.24
CA MET A 244 -15.20 -47.18 39.02
C MET A 244 -15.54 -47.57 37.57
N THR A 245 -14.86 -48.55 36.99
CA THR A 245 -15.24 -49.95 37.24
C THR A 245 -14.07 -50.94 37.19
N LYS A 246 -14.03 -51.79 38.21
CA LYS A 246 -13.27 -53.04 38.29
C LYS A 246 -14.07 -54.18 37.61
N GLY A 247 -13.35 -54.99 36.83
CA GLY A 247 -13.48 -56.46 36.70
C GLY A 247 -14.71 -57.02 35.97
N PRO A 248 -14.77 -58.35 35.76
CA PRO A 248 -13.76 -59.40 35.98
C PRO A 248 -12.90 -59.75 34.75
#